data_AF-A0A4R4LEU7-F1
#
_entry.id   AF-A0A4R4LEU7-F1
#
_cell.length_a   1.000
_cell.length_b   1.000
_cell.length_c   1.000
_cell.angle_alpha   90.00
_cell.angle_beta   90.00
_cell.angle_gamma   90.00
#
_symmetry.space_group_name_H-M   'P 1'
#
loop_
_entity.id
_entity.type
_entity.pdbx_description
1 polymer ?
#
loop_
_entity_poly.entity_id
_entity_poly.type
_entity_poly.pdbx_seq_one_letter_code
_entity_poly.pdbx_strand_id
1 'polypeptide(L)'
;MDLGIWLVERGSQLPPAAVYAAGALLIAAEVGVLLGAFVPAASVMLALGALSATGTLDLPVTTAVAVLAALLGDSVGYWEGRVIGPRLRTGRLGRRIGSRRWRRAEHLVRRGGIAVTIGRCTAFVRTLVPRVAGAAGMHYRRFLVYDAVAVVVWAPGTILIGYAAGTAG
;
A
#
# COMPACT_ATOMS: atom_id res chain seq x y z
N MET A 1 0.21 9.78 -18.11
CA MET A 1 -0.86 8.84 -18.50
C MET A 1 -1.46 8.29 -17.23
N ASP A 2 -2.71 8.66 -16.92
CA ASP A 2 -3.41 8.11 -15.76
C ASP A 2 -3.76 6.64 -16.03
N LEU A 3 -3.03 5.72 -15.40
CA LEU A 3 -3.24 4.28 -15.53
C LEU A 3 -4.64 3.85 -15.09
N GLY A 4 -5.29 4.60 -14.20
CA GLY A 4 -6.69 4.42 -13.84
C GLY A 4 -7.64 4.65 -15.02
N ILE A 5 -7.43 5.74 -15.79
CA ILE A 5 -8.24 6.05 -16.98
C ILE A 5 -8.02 4.98 -18.06
N TRP A 6 -6.76 4.58 -18.29
CA TRP A 6 -6.45 3.50 -19.23
C TRP A 6 -7.13 2.18 -18.84
N LEU A 7 -7.19 1.85 -17.54
CA LEU A 7 -7.89 0.67 -17.02
C LEU A 7 -9.39 0.75 -17.26
N VAL A 8 -10.02 1.91 -17.14
CA VAL A 8 -11.45 2.08 -17.42
C VAL A 8 -11.73 1.93 -18.92
N GLU A 9 -10.92 2.56 -19.77
CA GLU A 9 -11.10 2.53 -21.23
C GLU A 9 -10.91 1.14 -21.84
N ARG A 10 -9.91 0.39 -21.37
CA ARG A 10 -9.62 -0.96 -21.88
C ARG A 10 -10.23 -2.09 -21.06
N GLY A 11 -10.57 -1.84 -19.80
CA GLY A 11 -11.08 -2.85 -18.89
C GLY A 11 -12.40 -3.47 -19.35
N SER A 12 -13.25 -2.69 -20.03
CA SER A 12 -14.51 -3.17 -20.62
C SER A 12 -14.33 -4.11 -21.82
N GLN A 13 -13.15 -4.11 -22.45
CA GLN A 13 -12.84 -4.96 -23.61
C GLN A 13 -12.01 -6.20 -23.25
N LEU A 14 -11.54 -6.29 -22.00
CA LEU A 14 -10.68 -7.36 -21.51
C LEU A 14 -11.49 -8.37 -20.67
N PRO A 15 -11.07 -9.65 -20.62
CA PRO A 15 -11.68 -10.61 -19.71
C PRO A 15 -11.47 -10.14 -18.25
N PRO A 16 -12.47 -10.30 -17.36
CA PRO A 16 -12.42 -9.79 -15.98
C PRO A 16 -11.16 -10.21 -15.21
N ALA A 17 -10.67 -11.43 -15.43
CA ALA A 17 -9.45 -11.93 -14.82
C ALA A 17 -8.20 -11.10 -15.17
N ALA A 18 -8.10 -10.58 -16.40
CA ALA A 18 -6.99 -9.74 -16.82
C ALA A 18 -7.05 -8.36 -16.17
N VAL A 19 -8.25 -7.82 -15.98
CA VAL A 19 -8.48 -6.54 -15.28
C VAL A 19 -8.10 -6.65 -13.82
N TYR A 20 -8.50 -7.75 -13.15
CA TYR A 20 -8.08 -8.03 -11.77
C TYR A 20 -6.56 -8.18 -11.65
N ALA A 21 -5.93 -8.94 -12.54
CA ALA A 21 -4.49 -9.13 -12.52
C ALA A 21 -3.73 -7.82 -12.74
N ALA A 22 -4.13 -7.01 -13.72
CA ALA A 22 -3.54 -5.71 -14.00
C ALA A 22 -3.72 -4.74 -12.81
N GLY A 23 -4.94 -4.66 -12.25
CA GLY A 23 -5.21 -3.84 -11.08
C GLY A 23 -4.39 -4.26 -9.86
N ALA A 24 -4.32 -5.56 -9.57
CA ALA A 24 -3.52 -6.10 -8.48
C ALA A 24 -2.03 -5.81 -8.66
N LEU A 25 -1.50 -6.01 -9.87
CA LEU A 25 -0.10 -5.73 -10.19
C LEU A 25 0.24 -4.25 -10.05
N LEU A 26 -0.64 -3.35 -10.52
CA LEU A 26 -0.41 -1.91 -10.40
C LEU A 26 -0.42 -1.45 -8.94
N ILE A 27 -1.41 -1.92 -8.15
CA ILE A 27 -1.49 -1.62 -6.71
C ILE A 27 -0.25 -2.17 -5.99
N ALA A 28 0.11 -3.42 -6.21
CA ALA A 28 1.26 -4.05 -5.57
C ALA A 28 2.59 -3.41 -6.01
N ALA A 29 2.75 -3.05 -7.28
CA ALA A 29 3.97 -2.43 -7.81
C ALA A 29 4.18 -1.03 -7.22
N GLU A 30 3.12 -0.22 -7.12
CA GLU A 30 3.22 1.12 -6.54
C GLU A 30 3.53 1.09 -5.04
N VAL A 31 2.86 0.20 -4.31
CA VAL A 31 3.07 0.10 -2.86
C VAL A 31 4.44 -0.54 -2.57
N GLY A 32 4.79 -1.56 -3.35
CA GLY A 32 6.01 -2.37 -3.21
C GLY A 32 7.28 -1.72 -3.74
N VAL A 33 7.22 -0.75 -4.65
CA VAL A 33 8.40 -0.05 -5.21
C VAL A 33 8.44 1.41 -4.74
N LEU A 34 9.63 1.88 -4.32
CA LEU A 34 9.89 3.25 -3.82
C LEU A 34 9.78 4.34 -4.91
N LEU A 35 9.11 4.03 -6.02
CA LEU A 35 8.77 4.94 -7.11
C LEU A 35 7.35 5.47 -6.87
N GLY A 36 7.15 6.21 -5.78
CA GLY A 36 5.90 6.89 -5.45
C GLY A 36 5.53 8.04 -6.41
N ALA A 37 5.96 7.98 -7.67
CA ALA A 37 5.86 9.06 -8.65
C ALA A 37 5.10 8.66 -9.93
N PHE A 38 4.72 7.39 -10.14
CA PHE A 38 4.17 6.97 -11.44
C PHE A 38 2.71 6.48 -11.44
N VAL A 39 2.16 6.06 -10.30
CA VAL A 39 0.76 5.61 -10.19
C VAL A 39 0.24 6.05 -8.82
N PRO A 40 -0.99 6.57 -8.71
CA PRO A 40 -1.70 6.70 -7.43
C PRO A 40 -2.61 5.49 -7.22
N ALA A 41 -2.40 4.65 -6.20
CA ALA A 41 -3.17 3.40 -6.09
C ALA A 41 -4.63 3.69 -5.79
N ALA A 42 -4.90 4.88 -5.24
CA ALA A 42 -6.23 5.42 -5.10
C ALA A 42 -6.94 5.55 -6.45
N SER A 43 -6.27 6.04 -7.51
CA SER A 43 -6.91 6.17 -8.83
C SER A 43 -7.19 4.80 -9.46
N VAL A 44 -6.30 3.83 -9.28
CA VAL A 44 -6.54 2.43 -9.70
C VAL A 44 -7.72 1.82 -8.95
N MET A 45 -7.79 1.98 -7.63
CA MET A 45 -8.91 1.48 -6.82
C MET A 45 -10.24 2.17 -7.16
N LEU A 46 -10.23 3.47 -7.43
CA LEU A 46 -11.40 4.21 -7.90
C LEU A 46 -11.88 3.68 -9.27
N ALA A 47 -10.94 3.47 -10.21
CA ALA A 47 -11.23 2.90 -11.52
C ALA A 47 -11.84 1.49 -11.43
N LEU A 48 -11.26 0.63 -10.60
CA LEU A 48 -11.80 -0.72 -10.35
C LEU A 48 -13.19 -0.68 -9.71
N GLY A 49 -13.44 0.27 -8.81
CA GLY A 49 -14.77 0.52 -8.24
C GLY A 49 -15.78 0.93 -9.31
N ALA A 50 -15.43 1.88 -10.17
CA ALA A 50 -16.28 2.34 -11.28
C ALA A 50 -16.58 1.20 -12.28
N LEU A 51 -15.59 0.36 -12.61
CA LEU A 51 -15.82 -0.83 -13.44
C LEU A 51 -16.71 -1.89 -12.76
N SER A 52 -16.70 -1.94 -11.43
CA SER A 52 -17.62 -2.80 -10.68
C SER A 52 -19.06 -2.25 -10.73
N ALA A 53 -19.24 -0.93 -10.80
CA ALA A 53 -20.54 -0.29 -10.94
C ALA A 53 -21.22 -0.57 -12.29
N THR A 54 -20.45 -0.76 -13.36
CA THR A 54 -20.98 -1.12 -14.69
C THR A 54 -21.30 -2.61 -14.83
N GLY A 55 -21.08 -3.41 -13.79
CA GLY A 55 -21.25 -4.87 -13.82
C GLY A 55 -20.12 -5.63 -14.52
N THR A 56 -19.04 -4.94 -14.92
CA THR A 56 -17.86 -5.57 -15.56
C THR A 56 -17.07 -6.42 -14.56
N LEU A 57 -17.04 -6.00 -13.29
CA LEU A 57 -16.34 -6.67 -12.20
C LEU A 57 -17.30 -6.92 -11.02
N ASP A 58 -17.10 -8.02 -10.31
CA ASP A 58 -17.79 -8.29 -9.04
C ASP A 58 -17.15 -7.46 -7.91
N LEU A 59 -17.96 -6.63 -7.24
CA LEU A 59 -17.49 -5.69 -6.20
C LEU A 59 -16.82 -6.40 -5.00
N PRO A 60 -17.40 -7.47 -4.41
CA PRO A 60 -16.72 -8.28 -3.40
C PRO A 60 -15.34 -8.80 -3.84
N VAL A 61 -15.24 -9.36 -5.05
CA VAL A 61 -13.97 -9.87 -5.60
C VAL A 61 -12.99 -8.73 -5.82
N THR A 62 -13.41 -7.62 -6.42
CA THR A 62 -12.59 -6.41 -6.61
C THR A 62 -11.99 -5.93 -5.29
N THR A 63 -12.82 -5.87 -4.25
CA THR A 63 -12.40 -5.44 -2.91
C THR A 63 -11.38 -6.38 -2.31
N ALA A 64 -11.63 -7.69 -2.37
CA ALA A 64 -10.70 -8.70 -1.86
C ALA A 64 -9.35 -8.65 -2.60
N VAL A 65 -9.36 -8.56 -3.93
CA VAL A 65 -8.14 -8.49 -4.76
C VAL A 65 -7.32 -7.25 -4.41
N ALA A 66 -7.96 -6.08 -4.29
CA ALA A 66 -7.27 -4.84 -3.96
C ALA A 66 -6.67 -4.85 -2.55
N VAL A 67 -7.38 -5.40 -1.56
CA VAL A 67 -6.85 -5.57 -0.18
C VAL A 67 -5.63 -6.49 -0.19
N LEU A 68 -5.72 -7.64 -0.86
CA LEU A 68 -4.61 -8.60 -0.95
C LEU A 68 -3.40 -8.00 -1.67
N ALA A 69 -3.62 -7.30 -2.79
CA ALA A 69 -2.56 -6.64 -3.55
C ALA A 69 -1.84 -5.57 -2.71
N ALA A 70 -2.60 -4.76 -1.97
CA ALA A 70 -2.03 -3.75 -1.07
C ALA A 70 -1.19 -4.40 0.04
N LEU A 71 -1.70 -5.43 0.73
CA LEU A 71 -0.96 -6.13 1.79
C LEU A 71 0.32 -6.80 1.28
N LEU A 72 0.29 -7.35 0.06
CA LEU A 72 1.46 -7.92 -0.58
C LEU A 72 2.50 -6.84 -0.90
N GLY A 73 2.08 -5.72 -1.48
CA GLY A 73 2.96 -4.58 -1.75
C GLY A 73 3.58 -4.02 -0.46
N ASP A 74 2.78 -3.84 0.59
CA ASP A 74 3.24 -3.36 1.90
C ASP A 74 4.23 -4.37 2.54
N SER A 75 3.97 -5.67 2.39
CA SER A 75 4.90 -6.71 2.82
C SER A 75 6.24 -6.64 2.07
N VAL A 76 6.24 -6.41 0.75
CA VAL A 76 7.46 -6.20 -0.04
C VAL A 76 8.23 -4.99 0.51
N GLY A 77 7.57 -3.85 0.70
CA GLY A 77 8.20 -2.65 1.28
C GLY A 77 8.78 -2.91 2.68
N TYR A 78 8.09 -3.69 3.51
CA TYR A 78 8.63 -4.11 4.81
C TYR A 78 9.90 -4.94 4.68
N TRP A 79 9.95 -5.91 3.77
CA TRP A 79 11.14 -6.73 3.55
C TRP A 79 12.29 -5.91 2.97
N GLU A 80 12.03 -5.01 2.01
CA GLU A 80 13.03 -4.04 1.53
C GLU A 80 13.64 -3.27 2.70
N GLY A 81 12.79 -2.70 3.55
CA GLY A 81 13.22 -1.99 4.76
C GLY A 81 14.03 -2.86 5.71
N ARG A 82 13.62 -4.12 5.91
CA ARG A 82 14.28 -5.07 6.81
C ARG A 82 15.66 -5.51 6.32
N VAL A 83 15.85 -5.63 5.01
CA VAL A 83 17.13 -6.02 4.41
C VAL A 83 18.08 -4.82 4.31
N ILE A 84 17.57 -3.64 3.93
CA ILE A 84 18.38 -2.42 3.74
C ILE A 84 18.69 -1.73 5.09
N GLY A 85 17.76 -1.75 6.04
CA GLY A 85 17.86 -1.07 7.33
C GLY A 85 19.10 -1.44 8.17
N PRO A 86 19.44 -2.73 8.33
CA PRO A 86 20.66 -3.15 9.02
C PRO A 86 21.94 -2.65 8.34
N ARG A 87 21.96 -2.57 7.00
CA ARG A 87 23.11 -2.03 6.23
C ARG A 87 23.26 -0.52 6.40
N LEU A 88 22.16 0.23 6.49
CA LEU A 88 22.18 1.66 6.84
C LEU A 88 22.63 1.90 8.30
N ARG A 89 22.25 0.99 9.21
CA ARG A 89 22.66 1.00 10.62
C ARG A 89 24.15 0.74 10.82
N THR A 90 24.74 -0.18 10.06
CA THR A 90 26.18 -0.51 10.17
C THR A 90 27.07 0.39 9.30
N GLY A 91 26.48 1.11 8.33
CA GLY A 91 27.15 2.07 7.46
C GLY A 91 27.54 3.39 8.12
N ARG A 92 28.11 4.32 7.33
CA ARG A 92 28.60 5.63 7.78
C ARG A 92 27.52 6.50 8.48
N LEU A 93 26.26 6.36 8.07
CA LEU A 93 25.10 7.06 8.66
C LEU A 93 24.74 6.57 10.06
N GLY A 94 24.63 5.25 10.27
CA GLY A 94 24.35 4.69 11.60
C GLY A 94 25.48 4.96 12.62
N ARG A 95 26.73 5.01 12.16
CA ARG A 95 27.88 5.46 12.99
C ARG A 95 27.80 6.94 13.38
N ARG A 96 27.25 7.81 12.52
CA ARG A 96 27.00 9.25 12.83
C ARG A 96 25.83 9.46 13.81
N ILE A 97 24.77 8.65 13.72
CA ILE A 97 23.58 8.76 14.59
C ILE A 97 23.85 8.21 15.99
N GLY A 98 24.69 7.17 16.11
CA GLY A 98 25.08 6.59 17.39
C GLY A 98 24.07 5.57 17.94
N SER A 99 24.60 4.46 18.45
CA SER A 99 23.84 3.28 18.90
C SER A 99 22.76 3.57 19.97
N ARG A 100 22.93 4.62 20.77
CA ARG A 100 21.99 5.03 21.83
C ARG A 100 20.74 5.73 21.29
N ARG A 101 20.88 6.57 20.25
CA ARG A 101 19.74 7.20 19.55
C ARG A 101 18.96 6.19 18.72
N TRP A 102 19.65 5.21 18.15
CA TRP A 102 19.04 4.11 17.42
C TRP A 102 18.21 3.18 18.29
N ARG A 103 18.71 2.78 19.47
CA ARG A 103 17.91 2.02 20.44
C ARG A 103 16.69 2.80 20.95
N ARG A 104 16.78 4.13 21.08
CA ARG A 104 15.60 4.97 21.41
C ARG A 104 14.57 4.98 20.30
N ALA A 105 14.99 5.13 19.04
CA ALA A 105 14.09 5.07 17.88
C ALA A 105 13.40 3.69 17.77
N GLU A 106 14.15 2.62 17.98
CA GLU A 106 13.64 1.24 18.00
C GLU A 106 12.63 1.03 19.14
N HIS A 107 12.87 1.61 20.33
CA HIS A 107 11.93 1.55 21.46
C HIS A 107 10.67 2.40 21.22
N LEU A 108 10.80 3.55 20.57
CA LEU A 108 9.69 4.43 20.16
C LEU A 108 8.81 3.80 19.09
N VAL A 109 9.40 3.15 18.08
CA VAL A 109 8.65 2.41 17.05
C VAL A 109 8.00 1.15 17.62
N ARG A 110 8.67 0.46 18.56
CA ARG A 110 8.12 -0.72 19.25
C ARG A 110 6.96 -0.41 20.20
N ARG A 111 6.98 0.76 20.87
CA ARG A 111 5.91 1.20 21.80
C ARG A 111 4.84 2.07 21.14
N GLY A 112 5.18 2.78 20.07
CA GLY A 112 4.33 3.76 19.40
C GLY A 112 3.76 3.28 18.08
N GLY A 113 3.01 2.16 18.09
CA GLY A 113 2.15 1.78 16.94
C GLY A 113 1.22 2.91 16.49
N ILE A 114 0.95 3.86 17.40
CA ILE A 114 0.19 5.11 17.20
C ILE A 114 0.90 6.15 16.30
N ALA A 115 2.25 6.21 16.24
CA ALA A 115 2.93 7.12 15.30
C ALA A 115 2.81 6.65 13.84
N VAL A 116 2.65 5.33 13.64
CA VAL A 116 2.33 4.70 12.36
C VAL A 116 0.87 4.95 11.95
N THR A 117 -0.05 5.02 12.91
CA THR A 117 -1.46 5.34 12.68
C THR A 117 -1.70 6.84 12.45
N ILE A 118 -1.06 7.74 13.22
CA ILE A 118 -1.23 9.20 13.10
C ILE A 118 -0.60 9.74 11.80
N GLY A 119 0.46 9.12 11.29
CA GLY A 119 1.08 9.50 10.02
C GLY A 119 0.26 9.14 8.77
N ARG A 120 -0.75 8.27 8.90
CA ARG A 120 -1.49 7.66 7.78
C ARG A 120 -2.43 8.63 7.02
N CYS A 121 -2.55 9.87 7.47
CA CYS A 121 -3.29 10.94 6.79
C CYS A 121 -2.56 11.55 5.58
N THR A 122 -1.36 11.08 5.23
CA THR A 122 -0.61 11.56 4.05
C THR A 122 -0.22 10.40 3.15
N ALA A 123 -0.56 10.49 1.85
CA ALA A 123 -0.27 9.48 0.83
C ALA A 123 1.21 9.06 0.80
N PHE A 124 2.11 9.97 1.14
CA PHE A 124 3.55 9.73 1.21
C PHE A 124 3.96 8.85 2.40
N VAL A 125 3.29 8.95 3.54
CA VAL A 125 3.66 8.19 4.74
C VAL A 125 3.20 6.74 4.63
N ARG A 126 2.11 6.44 3.90
CA ARG A 126 1.66 5.05 3.69
C ARG A 126 2.72 4.17 3.03
N THR A 127 3.48 4.71 2.07
CA THR A 127 4.49 3.94 1.33
C THR A 127 5.80 3.82 2.12
N LEU A 128 6.07 4.76 3.03
CA LEU A 128 7.26 4.75 3.87
C LEU A 128 7.09 3.90 5.14
N VAL A 129 5.89 3.80 5.68
CA VAL A 129 5.58 3.06 6.92
C VAL A 129 6.09 1.61 6.89
N PRO A 130 5.80 0.79 5.86
CA PRO A 130 6.27 -0.59 5.81
C PRO A 130 7.79 -0.67 5.85
N ARG A 131 8.45 0.17 5.06
CA ARG A 131 9.92 0.24 4.94
C ARG A 131 10.57 0.66 6.25
N VAL A 132 10.03 1.69 6.90
CA VAL A 132 10.52 2.15 8.21
C VAL A 132 10.29 1.08 9.28
N ALA A 133 9.14 0.41 9.29
CA ALA A 133 8.86 -0.69 10.22
C ALA A 133 9.83 -1.86 10.04
N GLY A 134 10.13 -2.22 8.79
CA GLY A 134 11.15 -3.22 8.45
C GLY A 134 12.54 -2.80 8.90
N ALA A 135 12.95 -1.57 8.59
CA ALA A 135 14.26 -1.02 8.95
C ALA A 135 14.47 -0.89 10.47
N ALA A 136 13.40 -0.63 11.20
CA ALA A 136 13.38 -0.59 12.66
C ALA A 136 13.36 -1.99 13.32
N GLY A 137 13.34 -3.08 12.56
CA GLY A 137 13.36 -4.44 13.11
C GLY A 137 12.09 -4.84 13.84
N MET A 138 10.94 -4.23 13.51
CA MET A 138 9.64 -4.64 14.04
C MET A 138 9.34 -6.09 13.65
N HIS A 139 8.70 -6.89 14.50
CA HIS A 139 8.30 -8.25 14.10
C HIS A 139 7.24 -8.22 13.00
N TYR A 140 7.41 -9.03 11.93
CA TYR A 140 6.53 -9.04 10.76
C TYR A 140 5.06 -9.27 11.11
N ARG A 141 4.76 -10.20 12.02
CA ARG A 141 3.39 -10.47 12.48
C ARG A 141 2.71 -9.24 13.07
N ARG A 142 3.45 -8.43 13.85
CA ARG A 142 2.90 -7.22 14.46
C ARG A 142 2.67 -6.14 13.39
N PHE A 143 3.60 -5.99 12.45
CA PHE A 143 3.45 -5.08 11.31
C PHE A 143 2.21 -5.44 10.50
N LEU A 144 2.09 -6.71 10.10
CA LEU A 144 1.00 -7.20 9.25
C LEU A 144 -0.38 -6.98 9.89
N VAL A 145 -0.52 -7.15 11.21
CA VAL A 145 -1.81 -6.88 11.90
C VAL A 145 -2.20 -5.41 11.81
N TYR A 146 -1.29 -4.48 12.12
CA TYR A 146 -1.59 -3.05 12.04
C TYR A 146 -1.81 -2.59 10.61
N ASP A 147 -1.10 -3.20 9.67
CA ASP A 147 -1.22 -2.90 8.26
C ASP A 147 -2.55 -3.39 7.69
N ALA A 148 -2.90 -4.65 7.96
CA ALA A 148 -4.18 -5.26 7.59
C ALA A 148 -5.37 -4.44 8.06
N VAL A 149 -5.41 -4.02 9.33
CA VAL A 149 -6.51 -3.21 9.86
C VAL A 149 -6.73 -1.96 9.01
N ALA A 150 -5.67 -1.28 8.63
CA ALA A 150 -5.80 -0.03 7.91
C ALA A 150 -6.03 -0.20 6.41
N VAL A 151 -5.45 -1.23 5.77
CA VAL A 151 -5.77 -1.58 4.38
C VAL A 151 -7.24 -1.97 4.26
N VAL A 152 -7.75 -2.76 5.20
CA VAL A 152 -9.17 -3.19 5.24
C VAL A 152 -10.12 -2.01 5.46
N VAL A 153 -9.68 -0.92 6.09
CA VAL A 153 -10.51 0.28 6.21
C VAL A 153 -10.40 1.16 4.95
N TRP A 154 -9.18 1.35 4.44
CA TRP A 154 -8.92 2.31 3.37
C TRP A 154 -9.28 1.79 1.97
N ALA A 155 -8.92 0.55 1.63
CA ALA A 155 -9.12 0.02 0.29
C ALA A 155 -10.61 -0.16 -0.06
N PRO A 156 -11.45 -0.77 0.81
CA PRO A 156 -12.89 -0.84 0.54
C PRO A 156 -13.53 0.54 0.47
N GLY A 157 -13.15 1.48 1.35
CA GLY A 157 -13.66 2.85 1.30
C GLY A 157 -13.37 3.53 -0.04
N THR A 158 -12.15 3.37 -0.57
CA THR A 158 -11.77 3.94 -1.87
C THR A 158 -12.51 3.29 -3.03
N ILE A 159 -12.66 1.96 -3.02
CA ILE A 159 -13.39 1.22 -4.05
C ILE A 159 -14.88 1.58 -4.03
N LEU A 160 -15.49 1.70 -2.84
CA LEU A 160 -16.88 2.10 -2.68
C LEU A 160 -17.12 3.53 -3.19
N ILE A 161 -16.20 4.46 -2.96
CA ILE A 161 -16.28 5.81 -3.55
C ILE A 161 -16.26 5.73 -5.09
N GLY A 162 -15.37 4.91 -5.67
CA GLY A 162 -15.31 4.70 -7.11
C GLY A 162 -16.58 4.05 -7.67
N TYR A 163 -17.11 3.06 -6.96
CA TYR A 163 -18.37 2.41 -7.29
C TYR A 163 -19.54 3.38 -7.27
N ALA A 164 -19.69 4.15 -6.18
CA ALA A 164 -20.75 5.15 -6.05
C ALA A 164 -20.66 6.23 -7.14
N ALA A 165 -19.45 6.71 -7.45
CA ALA A 165 -19.24 7.66 -8.54
C ALA A 165 -19.61 7.07 -9.91
N GLY A 166 -19.28 5.79 -10.15
CA GLY A 166 -19.66 5.08 -11.37
C GLY A 166 -21.15 4.75 -11.50
N THR A 167 -21.88 4.63 -10.38
CA THR A 167 -23.34 4.45 -10.41
C THR A 167 -24.12 5.76 -10.60
N ALA A 168 -23.49 6.90 -10.34
CA ALA A 168 -24.13 8.22 -10.35
C ALA A 168 -24.00 8.96 -11.68
N GLY A 169 -23.20 8.46 -12.63
CA GLY A 169 -23.03 8.99 -13.98
C GLY A 169 -23.54 8.01 -15.03
#